data_AF-A0A2E7HK68-F1
#
_entry.id   AF-A0A2E7HK68-F1
#
_cell.length_a   1.000
_cell.length_b   1.000
_cell.length_c   1.000
_cell.angle_alpha   90.00
_cell.angle_beta   90.00
_cell.angle_gamma   90.00
#
_symmetry.space_group_name_H-M   'P 1'
#
loop_
_entity.id
_entity.type
_entity.pdbx_description
1 polymer ?
#
loop_
_entity_poly.entity_id
_entity_poly.type
_entity_poly.pdbx_seq_one_letter_code
_entity_poly.pdbx_strand_id
1 'polypeptide(L)' 'MNEKVAGELGPFSDKATQSFTLPSRYYTDPEIQAREVEAIFKKSWINIGHFADVAEPGA' A
#
# COMPACT_ATOMS: atom_id res chain seq x y z
N MET A 1 22.43 -7.46 15.17
CA MET A 1 22.67 -6.05 14.81
C MET A 1 21.62 -5.68 13.78
N ASN A 2 20.74 -4.70 14.04
CA ASN A 2 19.76 -4.29 13.05
C ASN A 2 20.49 -3.53 11.94
N GLU A 3 20.60 -4.16 10.79
CA GLU A 3 21.06 -3.50 9.57
C GLU A 3 20.09 -2.37 9.25
N LYS A 4 20.59 -1.13 9.17
CA LYS A 4 19.77 0.00 8.77
C LYS A 4 19.47 -0.15 7.28
N VAL A 5 18.21 -0.42 6.94
CA VAL A 5 17.78 -0.47 5.54
C VAL A 5 17.88 0.93 4.94
N ALA A 6 18.46 1.04 3.75
CA ALA A 6 18.67 2.33 3.10
C ALA A 6 17.36 3.13 2.96
N GLY A 7 17.40 4.40 3.37
CA GLY A 7 16.26 5.31 3.30
C GLY A 7 15.30 5.28 4.49
N GLU A 8 15.58 4.52 5.56
CA GLU A 8 14.79 4.60 6.79
C GLU A 8 15.10 5.86 7.61
N LEU A 9 14.07 6.69 7.82
CA LEU A 9 14.16 7.96 8.57
C LEU A 9 13.61 7.87 10.00
N GLY A 10 13.03 6.72 10.38
CA GLY A 10 12.45 6.49 11.70
C GLY A 10 11.31 5.47 11.64
N PRO A 11 10.84 4.97 12.80
CA PRO A 11 9.66 4.12 12.87
C PRO A 11 8.37 4.91 12.63
N PHE A 12 7.27 4.19 12.41
CA PHE A 12 5.93 4.78 12.45
C PHE A 12 5.66 5.38 13.84
N SER A 13 5.05 6.57 13.89
CA SER A 13 4.70 7.28 15.12
C SER A 13 3.26 7.79 15.05
N ASP A 14 2.61 7.87 16.21
CA ASP A 14 1.32 8.53 16.41
C ASP A 14 1.39 10.07 16.24
N LYS A 15 2.59 10.64 16.23
CA LYS A 15 2.83 12.06 15.97
C LYS A 15 3.18 12.26 14.50
N ALA A 16 2.31 12.96 13.77
CA ALA A 16 2.51 13.23 12.33
C ALA A 16 3.87 13.89 12.02
N THR A 17 4.35 14.79 12.88
CA THR A 17 5.66 15.47 12.72
C THR A 17 6.88 14.56 12.93
N GLN A 18 6.65 13.31 13.38
CA GLN A 18 7.67 12.31 13.65
C GLN A 18 7.43 11.03 12.82
N SER A 19 6.37 10.98 12.01
CA SER A 19 6.04 9.88 11.12
C SER A 19 6.41 10.25 9.69
N PHE A 20 7.59 9.83 9.25
CA PHE A 20 8.07 10.04 7.90
C PHE A 20 7.34 9.12 6.90
N THR A 21 7.41 9.45 5.62
CA THR A 21 6.94 8.57 4.55
C THR A 21 7.73 7.26 4.52
N LEU A 22 7.17 6.22 3.91
CA LEU A 22 7.87 4.95 3.72
C LEU A 22 9.18 5.14 2.94
N PRO A 23 10.22 4.32 3.20
CA PRO A 23 11.44 4.29 2.39
C PRO A 23 11.15 4.08 0.90
N SER A 24 11.98 4.67 0.02
CA SER A 24 11.74 4.68 -1.43
C SER A 24 11.40 3.31 -2.05
N ARG A 25 12.01 2.23 -1.53
CA ARG A 25 11.77 0.86 -2.03
C ARG A 25 10.30 0.45 -2.00
N TYR A 26 9.51 0.93 -1.03
CA TYR A 26 8.07 0.60 -0.97
C TYR A 26 7.28 1.13 -2.17
N TYR A 27 7.82 2.09 -2.92
CA TYR A 27 7.19 2.61 -4.12
C TYR A 27 7.79 2.07 -5.42
N THR A 28 8.97 1.42 -5.37
CA THR A 28 9.75 1.07 -6.58
C THR A 28 10.17 -0.39 -6.69
N ASP A 29 10.20 -1.13 -5.57
CA ASP A 29 10.64 -2.52 -5.53
C ASP A 29 9.48 -3.45 -5.95
N PRO A 30 9.61 -4.19 -7.06
CA PRO A 30 8.56 -5.07 -7.54
C PRO A 30 8.25 -6.23 -6.59
N GLU A 31 9.20 -6.67 -5.75
CA GLU A 31 8.95 -7.73 -4.78
C GLU A 31 8.12 -7.25 -3.58
N ILE A 32 8.21 -5.97 -3.23
CA ILE A 32 7.33 -5.36 -2.24
C ILE A 32 5.91 -5.25 -2.81
N GLN A 33 5.78 -4.73 -4.03
CA GLN A 33 4.48 -4.62 -4.72
C GLN A 33 3.79 -5.99 -4.82
N ALA A 34 4.51 -7.04 -5.22
CA ALA A 34 3.94 -8.38 -5.33
C ALA A 34 3.39 -8.88 -3.97
N ARG A 35 4.10 -8.59 -2.87
CA ARG A 35 3.61 -8.93 -1.52
C ARG A 35 2.39 -8.11 -1.12
N GLU A 36 2.32 -6.83 -1.48
CA GLU A 36 1.14 -5.99 -1.23
C GLU A 36 -0.10 -6.53 -1.97
N VAL A 37 0.06 -7.00 -3.21
CA VAL A 37 -1.02 -7.67 -3.96
C VAL A 37 -1.56 -8.89 -3.21
N GLU A 38 -0.67 -9.78 -2.75
CA GLU A 38 -1.09 -11.01 -2.04
C GLU A 38 -1.66 -10.75 -0.64
N ALA A 39 -1.09 -9.78 0.09
CA ALA A 39 -1.44 -9.55 1.48
C ALA A 39 -2.60 -8.58 1.68
N ILE A 40 -2.76 -7.60 0.78
CA ILE A 40 -3.72 -6.50 0.93
C ILE A 40 -4.80 -6.63 -0.13
N PHE A 41 -4.45 -6.45 -1.40
CA PHE A 41 -5.45 -6.27 -2.46
C PHE A 41 -6.31 -7.52 -2.68
N LYS A 42 -5.71 -8.72 -2.66
CA LYS A 42 -6.45 -9.99 -2.75
C LYS A 42 -7.28 -10.34 -1.51
N LYS A 43 -7.13 -9.59 -0.42
CA LYS A 43 -7.76 -9.86 0.89
C LYS A 43 -8.61 -8.70 1.39
N SER A 44 -8.83 -7.69 0.56
CA SER A 44 -9.58 -6.48 0.90
C SER A 44 -10.74 -6.27 -0.06
N TRP A 45 -11.78 -5.59 0.39
CA TRP A 45 -12.81 -5.07 -0.50
C TRP A 45 -12.21 -3.96 -1.38
N ILE A 46 -12.28 -4.13 -2.69
CA ILE A 46 -11.82 -3.14 -3.68
C ILE A 46 -13.06 -2.49 -4.30
N ASN A 47 -13.21 -1.18 -4.14
CA ASN A 47 -14.24 -0.43 -4.84
C ASN A 47 -13.83 -0.27 -6.31
N ILE A 48 -14.66 -0.78 -7.23
CA ILE A 48 -14.38 -0.82 -8.67
C ILE A 48 -15.24 0.14 -9.51
N GLY A 49 -16.22 0.83 -8.92
CA GLY A 49 -17.15 1.68 -9.68
C GLY A 49 -18.44 2.00 -8.93
N HIS A 50 -19.27 2.85 -9.54
CA HIS A 50 -20.58 3.19 -9.01
C HIS A 50 -21.64 2.22 -9.55
N PHE A 51 -22.68 1.92 -8.78
CA PHE A 51 -23.72 0.97 -9.20
C PHE A 51 -24.40 1.38 -10.52
N ALA A 52 -24.48 2.69 -10.78
CA ALA A 52 -25.09 3.24 -11.99
C ALA A 52 -24.34 2.82 -13.26
N ASP A 53 -23.06 2.46 -13.15
CA ASP A 53 -22.25 2.04 -14.30
C ASP A 53 -22.63 0.63 -14.80
N VAL A 54 -23.31 -0.17 -13.96
CA VAL A 54 -23.71 -1.58 -14.25
C VAL A 54 -25.18 -1.86 -13.87
N ALA A 55 -26.04 -0.85 -14.01
CA ALA A 55 -27.43 -0.93 -13.56
C ALA A 55 -28.28 -1.94 -14.38
N GLU A 56 -27.93 -2.15 -15.65
CA GLU A 56 -28.69 -2.99 -16.57
C GLU A 56 -28.04 -4.37 -16.74
N PRO A 57 -28.82 -5.44 -16.97
CA PRO A 57 -28.26 -6.77 -17.22
C PRO A 57 -27.32 -6.79 -18.44
N GLY A 58 -26.06 -7.19 -18.21
CA GLY A 58 -25.04 -7.31 -19.26
C GLY A 58 -24.20 -6.06 -19.49
N ALA A 59 -24.39 -5.00 -18.70
CA ALA A 59 -23.49 -3.85 -18.63
C ALA A 59 -22.16 -4.18 -17.92
#